data_AF-A0A484R3J4-F1
#
_entry.id   AF-A0A484R3J4-F1
#
_cell.length_a   1.000
_cell.length_b   1.000
_cell.length_c   1.000
_cell.angle_alpha   90.00
_cell.angle_beta   90.00
_cell.angle_gamma   90.00
#
_symmetry.space_group_name_H-M   'P 1'
#
loop_
_entity.id
_entity.type
_entity.pdbx_description
1 polymer ?
#
loop_
_entity_poly.entity_id
_entity_poly.type
_entity_poly.pdbx_seq_one_letter_code
_entity_poly.pdbx_strand_id
1 'polypeptide(L)' 'MCERCEMLTQVIDKGIPVAGLLAQLLVAKFADHLPLYRQECIFARAGLALPRSTLG' A
#
# COMPACT_ATOMS: atom_id res chain seq x y z
N MET A 1 -16.44 9.31 23.87
CA MET A 1 -16.73 8.76 22.52
C MET A 1 -16.50 9.89 21.53
N CYS A 2 -15.45 9.83 20.70
CA CYS A 2 -15.06 10.95 19.83
C CYS A 2 -15.80 10.85 18.48
N GLU A 3 -16.70 11.78 18.19
CA GLU A 3 -17.54 11.83 16.98
C GLU A 3 -16.81 12.31 15.71
N ARG A 4 -15.51 11.99 15.56
CA ARG A 4 -14.67 12.41 14.42
C ARG A 4 -13.95 11.27 13.71
N CYS A 5 -14.35 10.02 13.98
CA CYS A 5 -13.67 8.84 13.48
C CYS A 5 -14.12 8.38 12.07
N GLU A 6 -14.67 9.27 11.26
CA GLU A 6 -15.00 8.98 9.85
C GLU A 6 -14.24 9.97 8.97
N MET A 7 -12.98 9.67 8.61
CA MET A 7 -12.27 10.39 7.53
C MET A 7 -10.91 9.77 7.14
N LEU A 8 -10.82 8.44 6.96
CA LEU A 8 -9.59 7.84 6.44
C LEU A 8 -9.78 6.77 5.36
N THR A 9 -11.00 6.57 4.82
CA THR A 9 -11.21 5.66 3.69
C THR A 9 -11.29 6.37 2.34
N GLN A 10 -11.09 7.69 2.31
CA GLN A 10 -11.00 8.43 1.04
C GLN A 10 -9.69 8.08 0.35
N VAL A 11 -9.77 7.50 -0.84
CA VAL A 11 -8.62 7.34 -1.73
C VAL A 11 -8.14 8.76 -2.09
N ILE A 12 -6.98 9.15 -1.56
CA ILE A 12 -6.37 10.44 -1.87
C ILE A 12 -5.76 10.32 -3.27
N ASP A 13 -6.40 10.94 -4.27
CA ASP A 13 -5.83 11.04 -5.61
C ASP A 13 -4.46 11.75 -5.51
N LYS A 14 -3.38 11.01 -5.79
CA LYS A 14 -1.97 11.43 -5.64
C LYS A 14 -1.46 11.62 -4.21
N GLY A 15 -2.04 10.94 -3.23
CA GLY A 15 -1.48 10.90 -1.87
C GLY A 15 -0.06 10.33 -1.87
N ILE A 16 0.89 11.04 -1.25
CA ILE A 16 2.24 10.51 -1.03
C ILE A 16 2.12 9.33 -0.06
N PRO A 17 2.68 8.16 -0.39
CA PRO A 17 2.61 7.01 0.50
C PRO A 17 3.30 7.34 1.83
N VAL A 18 2.63 7.00 2.94
CA VAL A 18 3.21 7.13 4.27
C VAL A 18 4.47 6.25 4.35
N ALA A 19 5.47 6.68 5.10
CA ALA A 19 6.76 6.00 5.23
C ALA A 19 6.64 4.49 5.52
N GLY A 20 5.63 4.06 6.28
CA GLY A 20 5.39 2.64 6.55
C GLY A 20 5.03 1.81 5.31
N LEU A 21 4.23 2.36 4.39
CA LEU A 21 3.87 1.69 3.14
C LEU A 21 5.09 1.60 2.22
N LEU A 22 5.88 2.67 2.14
CA LEU A 22 7.12 2.67 1.36
C LEU A 22 8.16 1.69 1.92
N ALA A 23 8.34 1.64 3.24
CA ALA A 23 9.25 0.70 3.89
C ALA A 23 8.84 -0.76 3.59
N GLN A 24 7.54 -1.07 3.72
CA GLN A 24 7.04 -2.40 3.39
C GLN A 24 7.27 -2.77 1.91
N LEU A 25 7.04 -1.82 0.99
CA LEU A 25 7.31 -2.01 -0.44
C LEU A 25 8.78 -2.35 -0.70
N LEU A 26 9.69 -1.57 -0.11
CA LEU A 26 11.12 -1.73 -0.30
C LEU A 26 11.64 -3.05 0.27
N VAL A 27 11.22 -3.41 1.49
CA VAL A 27 11.62 -4.69 2.12
C VAL A 27 11.12 -5.86 1.28
N ALA A 28 9.84 -5.90 0.93
CA ALA A 28 9.28 -7.01 0.17
C ALA A 28 9.91 -7.15 -1.23
N LYS A 29 10.25 -6.04 -1.89
CA LYS A 29 10.85 -6.06 -3.24
C LYS A 29 12.33 -6.42 -3.21
N PHE A 30 13.10 -5.79 -2.33
CA PHE A 30 14.56 -5.86 -2.37
C PHE A 30 15.17 -6.82 -1.36
N ALA A 31 14.58 -6.96 -0.17
CA ALA A 31 15.09 -7.88 0.85
C ALA A 31 14.48 -9.28 0.71
N ASP A 32 13.17 -9.38 0.50
CA ASP A 32 12.48 -10.67 0.41
C ASP A 32 12.36 -11.21 -1.03
N HIS A 33 12.76 -10.41 -2.02
CA HIS A 33 12.66 -10.73 -3.45
C HIS A 33 11.27 -11.26 -3.85
N LEU A 34 10.20 -10.71 -3.27
CA LEU A 34 8.85 -11.11 -3.64
C LEU A 34 8.55 -10.65 -5.06
N PRO A 35 8.05 -11.55 -5.94
CA PRO A 35 7.67 -11.17 -7.28
C PRO A 35 6.47 -10.21 -7.25
N LEU A 36 6.43 -9.26 -8.18
CA LEU A 36 5.44 -8.16 -8.19
C LEU A 36 3.98 -8.63 -8.17
N TYR A 37 3.66 -9.76 -8.82
CA TYR A 37 2.31 -10.33 -8.79
C TYR A 37 1.88 -10.77 -7.39
N ARG A 38 2.84 -11.21 -6.56
CA ARG A 38 2.57 -11.66 -5.19
C ARG A 38 2.38 -10.47 -4.27
N GLN A 39 3.16 -9.41 -4.48
CA GLN A 39 3.05 -8.15 -3.76
C GLN A 39 1.72 -7.43 -4.05
N GLU A 40 1.29 -7.41 -5.31
CA GLU A 40 -0.04 -6.94 -5.73
C GLU A 40 -1.18 -7.67 -4.97
N CYS A 41 -1.13 -9.00 -4.89
CA CYS A 41 -2.09 -9.78 -4.10
C CYS A 41 -2.07 -9.45 -2.60
N ILE A 42 -0.91 -9.14 -2.02
CA ILE A 42 -0.79 -8.77 -0.60
C ILE A 42 -1.46 -7.42 -0.34
N PHE A 43 -1.23 -6.43 -1.20
CA PHE A 43 -1.90 -5.13 -1.07
C PHE A 43 -3.40 -5.23 -1.32
N ALA A 44 -3.83 -6.06 -2.29
CA ALA A 44 -5.25 -6.31 -2.52
C ALA A 44 -5.97 -6.87 -1.27
N ARG A 45 -5.30 -7.75 -0.50
CA ARG A 45 -5.83 -8.25 0.79
C ARG A 45 -5.92 -7.17 1.86
N ALA A 46 -5.03 -6.18 1.81
CA ALA A 46 -5.06 -5.03 2.69
C ALA A 46 -6.07 -3.95 2.24
N GLY A 47 -6.87 -4.21 1.18
CA GLY A 47 -7.81 -3.24 0.61
C GLY A 47 -7.14 -2.17 -0.26
N LEU A 48 -5.85 -2.32 -0.57
CA LEU A 48 -5.04 -1.41 -1.36
C LEU A 48 -4.90 -1.97 -2.79
N ALA A 49 -5.73 -1.47 -3.72
CA ALA A 49 -5.62 -1.84 -5.13
C ALA A 49 -4.44 -1.12 -5.80
N LEU A 50 -3.23 -1.62 -5.58
CA LEU A 50 -2.00 -1.09 -6.19
C LEU A 50 -1.63 -1.88 -7.45
N PRO A 51 -1.71 -1.28 -8.65
CA PRO A 51 -1.31 -1.96 -9.86
C PRO A 51 0.22 -2.14 -9.92
N ARG A 52 0.68 -3.15 -10.65
CA ARG A 52 2.12 -3.44 -10.82
C ARG A 52 2.94 -2.25 -11.35
N SER A 53 2.32 -1.37 -12.14
CA SER A 53 2.93 -0.14 -12.63
C SER A 53 3.35 0.82 -11.50
N THR A 54 2.74 0.72 -10.32
CA THR A 54 3.08 1.48 -9.11
C THR A 54 4.11 0.76 -8.23
N LEU A 55 4.35 -0.54 -8.45
CA LEU A 55 5.33 -1.36 -7.72
C LEU A 55 6.70 -1.44 -8.43
N GLY A 56 6.79 -0.85 -9.64
CA GLY A 56 7.97 -0.79 -10.51
C GLY A 56 9.14 -0.01 -9.93
#